data_AF-W1XWG2-F1
#
_entry.id   AF-W1XWG2-F1
#
_cell.length_a   1.000
_cell.length_b   1.000
_cell.length_c   1.000
_cell.angle_alpha   90.00
_cell.angle_beta   90.00
_cell.angle_gamma   90.00
#
_symmetry.space_group_name_H-M   'P 1'
#
loop_
_entity.id
_entity.type
_entity.pdbx_description
1 polymer ?
#
loop_
_entity_poly.entity_id
_entity_poly.type
_entity_poly.pdbx_seq_one_letter_code
_entity_poly.pdbx_strand_id
1 'polypeptide(L)' 'KGVEFVEAMQELGIIVDCSHLNDAGTEQLGDILDVPFIASHSNAREVRAHTRNLPDNLIRLIANKGGIIGL' A
#
# COMPACT_ATOMS: atom_id res chain seq x y z
N LYS A 1 9.28 15.49 0.99
CA LYS A 1 8.79 15.33 -0.41
C LYS A 1 7.86 14.14 -0.61
N GLY A 2 8.28 12.88 -0.39
CA GLY A 2 7.36 11.73 -0.54
C GLY A 2 6.19 11.76 0.44
N VAL A 3 6.49 11.97 1.73
CA VAL A 3 5.50 12.12 2.81
C VAL A 3 4.54 13.28 2.53
N GLU A 4 5.06 14.49 2.28
CA GLU A 4 4.27 15.67 1.90
C GLU A 4 3.30 15.41 0.72
N PHE A 5 3.72 14.60 -0.27
CA PHE A 5 2.85 14.25 -1.39
C PHE A 5 1.70 13.34 -0.98
N VAL A 6 1.98 12.34 -0.14
CA VAL A 6 0.98 11.42 0.41
C VAL A 6 -0.03 12.15 1.31
N GLU A 7 0.44 13.08 2.14
CA GLU A 7 -0.41 13.94 2.97
C GLU A 7 -1.34 14.80 2.11
N ALA A 8 -0.81 15.44 1.06
CA ALA A 8 -1.62 16.23 0.13
C ALA A 8 -2.64 15.37 -0.64
N MET A 9 -2.28 14.13 -1.02
CA MET A 9 -3.23 13.19 -1.63
C MET A 9 -4.38 12.86 -0.68
N GLN A 10 -4.09 12.61 0.60
CA GLN A 10 -5.11 12.37 1.62
C GLN A 10 -6.05 13.58 1.76
N GLU A 11 -5.51 14.80 1.85
CA GLU A 11 -6.31 16.03 1.94
C GLU A 11 -7.24 16.23 0.74
N LEU A 12 -6.78 15.85 -0.46
CA LEU A 12 -7.53 15.96 -1.70
C LEU A 12 -8.49 14.79 -1.97
N GLY A 13 -8.50 13.76 -1.12
CA GLY A 13 -9.29 12.55 -1.33
C GLY A 13 -8.80 11.68 -2.50
N ILE A 14 -7.51 11.77 -2.84
CA ILE A 14 -6.87 10.95 -3.87
C ILE A 14 -6.37 9.66 -3.22
N ILE A 15 -6.80 8.52 -3.76
CA ILE A 15 -6.39 7.20 -3.26
C ILE A 15 -4.91 6.96 -3.60
N VAL A 16 -4.14 6.51 -2.61
CA VAL A 16 -2.74 6.10 -2.78
C VAL A 16 -2.67 4.63 -3.21
N ASP A 17 -1.87 4.34 -4.24
CA ASP A 17 -1.60 2.99 -4.75
C ASP A 17 -0.15 2.57 -4.50
N CYS A 18 0.06 1.42 -3.85
CA CYS A 18 1.36 0.89 -3.47
C CYS A 18 1.90 -0.23 -4.37
N SER A 19 1.25 -0.57 -5.49
CA SER A 19 1.58 -1.77 -6.31
C SER A 19 3.02 -1.82 -6.87
N HIS A 20 3.73 -0.69 -6.90
CA HIS A 20 5.14 -0.60 -7.31
C HIS A 20 6.05 -0.06 -6.21
N LEU A 21 5.49 0.30 -5.06
CA LEU A 21 6.26 0.79 -3.94
C LEU A 21 7.00 -0.39 -3.29
N ASN A 22 8.18 -0.12 -2.74
CA ASN A 22 8.89 -1.15 -1.98
C ASN A 22 8.18 -1.43 -0.64
N ASP A 23 8.61 -2.50 0.04
CA ASP A 23 8.00 -2.93 1.30
C ASP A 23 8.06 -1.82 2.36
N ALA A 24 9.24 -1.23 2.58
CA ALA A 24 9.44 -0.17 3.58
C ALA A 24 8.56 1.07 3.31
N GLY A 25 8.40 1.46 2.04
CA GLY A 25 7.50 2.55 1.68
C GLY A 25 6.04 2.21 1.92
N THR A 26 5.65 0.96 1.64
CA THR A 26 4.27 0.47 1.89
C THR A 26 3.96 0.42 3.39
N GLU A 27 4.94 0.02 4.22
CA GLU A 27 4.83 0.11 5.68
C GLU A 27 4.66 1.56 6.11
N GLN A 28 5.47 2.47 5.56
CA GLN A 28 5.40 3.91 5.87
C GLN A 28 4.04 4.52 5.52
N LEU A 29 3.37 4.07 4.45
CA LEU A 29 2.01 4.50 4.15
C LEU A 29 1.03 4.13 5.27
N GLY A 30 1.23 2.98 5.92
CA GLY A 30 0.44 2.56 7.08
C GLY A 30 0.57 3.47 8.29
N ASP A 31 1.73 4.10 8.46
CA ASP A 31 1.99 5.05 9.55
C ASP A 31 1.46 6.46 9.24
N ILE A 32 1.48 6.87 7.96
CA ILE A 32 1.11 8.24 7.53
C ILE A 32 -0.39 8.38 7.28
N LEU A 33 -1.01 7.41 6.58
CA LEU A 33 -2.39 7.53 6.10
C LEU A 33 -3.39 7.09 7.16
N ASP A 34 -4.31 7.98 7.49
CA ASP A 34 -5.49 7.70 8.32
C ASP A 34 -6.66 7.12 7.50
N VAL A 35 -6.56 7.21 6.17
CA VAL A 35 -7.54 6.69 5.20
C VAL A 35 -7.04 5.40 4.52
N PRO A 36 -7.95 4.58 3.94
CA PRO A 36 -7.54 3.41 3.18
C PRO A 36 -6.63 3.75 2.00
N PHE A 37 -5.64 2.88 1.74
CA PHE A 37 -4.85 2.86 0.51
C PHE A 37 -4.93 1.48 -0.14
N ILE A 38 -4.53 1.37 -1.40
CA ILE A 38 -4.73 0.15 -2.19
C ILE A 38 -3.42 -0.38 -2.77
N ALA A 39 -3.45 -1.64 -3.22
CA ALA A 39 -2.59 -2.13 -4.27
C ALA A 39 -3.48 -2.48 -5.46
N SER A 40 -3.52 -1.64 -6.49
CA SER A 40 -4.43 -1.85 -7.63
C SER A 40 -4.12 -3.13 -8.45
N HIS A 41 -2.87 -3.62 -8.43
CA HIS A 41 -2.43 -4.82 -9.16
C HIS A 41 -1.19 -5.47 -8.55
N SER A 42 -1.40 -6.30 -7.53
CA SER A 42 -0.36 -7.06 -6.84
C SER A 42 -0.84 -8.45 -6.38
N ASN A 43 0.07 -9.42 -6.40
CA ASN A 43 -0.18 -10.79 -5.97
C ASN A 43 0.48 -11.11 -4.62
N ALA A 44 0.23 -12.32 -4.07
CA ALA A 44 0.85 -12.81 -2.84
C ALA A 44 2.27 -13.36 -3.06
N ARG A 45 3.23 -12.92 -2.23
CA ARG A 45 4.64 -13.30 -2.35
C ARG A 45 4.88 -14.75 -1.93
N GLU A 46 4.12 -15.26 -0.97
CA GLU A 46 4.18 -16.67 -0.55
C GLU A 46 3.76 -17.64 -1.68
N VAL A 47 2.89 -17.21 -2.60
CA VAL A 47 2.50 -18.02 -3.77
C VAL A 47 3.57 -17.97 -4.87
N ARG A 48 4.12 -16.78 -5.13
CA ARG A 48 5.22 -16.58 -6.07
C ARG A 48 6.19 -15.55 -5.52
N ALA A 49 7.43 -16.00 -5.26
CA ALA A 49 8.53 -15.14 -4.81
C ALA A 49 9.00 -14.19 -5.92
N HIS A 50 8.28 -13.09 -6.08
CA HIS A 50 8.62 -11.98 -6.97
C HIS A 50 8.59 -10.68 -6.17
N THR A 51 9.53 -9.77 -6.43
CA THR A 51 9.69 -8.52 -5.66
C THR A 51 8.47 -7.62 -5.70
N ARG A 52 7.69 -7.70 -6.78
CA ARG A 52 6.39 -7.00 -6.92
C ARG A 52 5.30 -7.51 -5.98
N ASN A 53 5.35 -8.78 -5.59
CA ASN A 53 4.28 -9.39 -4.82
C ASN A 53 4.39 -8.96 -3.35
N LEU A 54 3.25 -8.85 -2.68
CA LEU A 54 3.16 -8.42 -1.30
C LEU A 54 3.45 -9.59 -0.34
N PRO A 55 4.31 -9.40 0.68
CA PRO A 55 4.43 -10.34 1.78
C PRO A 55 3.19 -10.23 2.68
N ASP A 56 2.91 -11.29 3.42
CA ASP A 56 1.68 -11.42 4.21
C ASP A 56 1.46 -10.29 5.23
N ASN A 57 2.53 -9.71 5.79
CA ASN A 57 2.41 -8.59 6.72
C ASN A 57 1.82 -7.34 6.03
N LEU A 58 2.20 -7.06 4.78
CA LEU A 58 1.65 -5.92 4.03
C LEU A 58 0.23 -6.18 3.54
N ILE A 59 -0.10 -7.43 3.20
CA ILE A 59 -1.48 -7.83 2.91
C ILE A 59 -2.38 -7.54 4.12
N ARG A 60 -1.94 -7.94 5.32
CA ARG A 60 -2.67 -7.65 6.57
C ARG A 60 -2.73 -6.16 6.87
N LEU A 61 -1.65 -5.41 6.63
CA LEU A 61 -1.63 -3.96 6.81
C LEU A 61 -2.70 -3.26 5.96
N ILE A 62 -2.70 -3.55 4.65
CA ILE A 62 -3.67 -2.98 3.70
C ILE A 62 -5.10 -3.36 4.12
N ALA A 63 -5.34 -4.62 4.46
CA ALA A 63 -6.66 -5.08 4.91
C ALA A 63 -7.13 -4.40 6.21
N ASN A 64 -6.25 -4.26 7.20
CA ASN A 64 -6.57 -3.62 8.48
C ASN A 64 -6.87 -2.12 8.34
N LYS A 65 -6.28 -1.46 7.33
CA LYS A 65 -6.61 -0.07 6.95
C LYS A 65 -7.90 0.05 6.13
N GLY A 66 -8.58 -1.05 5.83
CA GLY A 66 -9.78 -1.08 4.98
C GLY A 66 -9.49 -0.95 3.48
N GLY A 67 -8.25 -1.19 3.07
CA GLY A 67 -7.80 -1.14 1.69
C GLY A 67 -8.18 -2.36 0.86
N ILE A 68 -7.88 -2.32 -0.44
CA ILE A 68 -8.17 -3.38 -1.41
C ILE A 68 -6.89 -3.75 -2.16
N ILE A 69 -6.75 -5.04 -2.50
CA ILE A 69 -5.70 -5.57 -3.35
C ILE A 69 -6.34 -6.14 -4.61
N GLY A 70 -5.98 -5.61 -5.79
CA GLY A 70 -6.41 -6.12 -7.09
C GLY A 70 -5.50 -7.24 -7.57
N LEU A 71 -6.11 -8.34 -8.02
CA LEU A 71 -5.45 -9.56 -8.49
C LEU A 71 -5.05 -9.48 -9.97
#